data_AF-A0A831V2X5-F1
#
_entry.id   AF-A0A831V2X5-F1
#
_cell.length_a   1.000
_cell.length_b   1.000
_cell.length_c   1.000
_cell.angle_alpha   90.00
_cell.angle_beta   90.00
_cell.angle_gamma   90.00
#
_symmetry.space_group_name_H-M   'P 1'
#
loop_
_entity.id
_entity.type
_entity.pdbx_description
1 polymer ?
#
loop_
_entity_poly.entity_id
_entity_poly.type
_entity_poly.pdbx_seq_one_letter_code
_entity_poly.pdbx_strand_id
1 'polypeptide(L)'
;MSKPSLRSATKRSISIYRPPSPCGGMQIKMNDMNAGIFSKTRKEGRFFSPSAAGPPGRVGGFTLVETLVAIAILAVGVAGPLVIVSQSITVARLARDQLTAINLAQEAIEFIRHKRDTTDLEVVSNQNDWLFKVRDCVPRSRLVENYFNTGCIVDTFYLSGTSDQQYGKIRPLFPNCSQPQCEDLWRTSITASTPVIYGHCFLSSCSISGDSVSRSPFKRWAVINEINGNEAELTVTVSWQSAPAVTRSVVLKEYLTNWLP
;
A
#
# COMPACT_ATOMS: atom_id res chain seq x y z
N MET A 1 -40.03 -13.81 -18.98
CA MET A 1 -39.80 -14.29 -17.60
C MET A 1 -38.79 -15.42 -17.65
N SER A 2 -37.52 -15.17 -17.30
CA SER A 2 -36.54 -16.22 -16.97
C SER A 2 -35.42 -15.59 -16.15
N LYS A 3 -35.16 -16.17 -14.97
CA LYS A 3 -34.28 -15.67 -13.90
C LYS A 3 -32.79 -15.60 -14.31
N PRO A 4 -31.97 -14.74 -13.66
CA PRO A 4 -30.53 -14.70 -13.86
C PRO A 4 -29.79 -15.75 -13.02
N SER A 5 -28.78 -16.41 -13.59
CA SER A 5 -27.89 -17.33 -12.86
C SER A 5 -26.68 -16.61 -12.29
N LEU A 6 -26.43 -16.84 -11.01
CA LEU A 6 -25.33 -16.32 -10.20
C LEU A 6 -24.02 -17.13 -10.39
N ARG A 7 -22.90 -16.39 -10.30
CA ARG A 7 -21.51 -16.77 -9.93
C ARG A 7 -20.52 -17.15 -11.04
N SER A 8 -19.48 -16.32 -11.17
CA SER A 8 -18.09 -16.79 -11.17
C SER A 8 -17.24 -15.82 -10.34
N ALA A 9 -16.58 -16.34 -9.31
CA ALA A 9 -15.74 -15.56 -8.41
C ALA A 9 -14.30 -15.53 -8.95
N THR A 10 -13.79 -14.34 -9.24
CA THR A 10 -12.42 -14.10 -9.69
C THR A 10 -11.42 -14.49 -8.60
N LYS A 11 -10.59 -15.50 -8.88
CA LYS A 11 -9.57 -15.99 -7.95
C LYS A 11 -8.33 -15.09 -8.05
N ARG A 12 -8.26 -14.04 -7.23
CA ARG A 12 -7.06 -13.21 -7.06
C ARG A 12 -5.95 -14.05 -6.41
N SER A 13 -4.84 -14.26 -7.10
CA SER A 13 -3.65 -14.93 -6.55
C SER A 13 -2.57 -13.90 -6.27
N ILE A 14 -2.33 -13.62 -4.99
CA ILE A 14 -1.24 -12.78 -4.51
C ILE A 14 -0.04 -13.69 -4.22
N SER A 15 0.99 -13.66 -5.07
CA SER A 15 2.22 -14.40 -4.84
C SER A 15 3.26 -13.51 -4.15
N ILE A 16 3.43 -13.70 -2.85
CA ILE A 16 4.45 -13.02 -2.03
C ILE A 16 5.64 -13.98 -1.91
N TYR A 17 6.76 -13.65 -2.55
CA TYR A 17 8.01 -14.36 -2.30
C TYR A 17 8.49 -14.05 -0.87
N ARG A 18 8.44 -15.04 0.03
CA ARG A 18 9.01 -14.96 1.39
C ARG A 18 10.35 -15.69 1.44
N PRO A 19 11.45 -15.06 1.88
CA PRO A 19 12.65 -15.81 2.29
C PRO A 19 12.40 -16.61 3.58
N PRO A 20 13.17 -17.68 3.86
CA PRO A 20 12.92 -18.58 4.98
C PRO A 20 13.24 -17.91 6.32
N SER A 21 12.28 -17.94 7.25
CA SER A 21 12.43 -17.49 8.63
C SER A 21 12.85 -18.65 9.54
N PRO A 22 13.87 -18.51 10.40
CA PRO A 22 14.07 -19.40 11.53
C PRO A 22 13.42 -18.77 12.76
N CYS A 23 12.32 -19.31 13.25
CA CYS A 23 11.91 -19.19 14.67
C CYS A 23 10.78 -20.19 14.95
N GLY A 24 11.06 -21.13 15.84
CA GLY A 24 10.13 -22.16 16.31
C GLY A 24 8.93 -21.56 17.01
N GLY A 25 7.78 -22.22 16.82
CA GLY A 25 6.49 -21.79 17.34
C GLY A 25 6.36 -21.95 18.85
N MET A 26 5.69 -20.98 19.46
CA MET A 26 4.98 -21.15 20.73
C MET A 26 3.54 -20.69 20.50
N GLN A 27 2.59 -21.62 20.56
CA GLN A 27 1.16 -21.39 20.40
C GLN A 27 0.56 -21.21 21.80
N ILE A 28 0.01 -20.03 22.10
CA ILE A 28 -0.85 -19.81 23.27
C ILE A 28 -2.30 -19.81 22.76
N LYS A 29 -3.07 -20.83 23.19
CA LYS A 29 -4.51 -20.91 22.94
C LYS A 29 -5.24 -19.88 23.81
N MET A 30 -6.16 -19.15 23.20
CA MET A 30 -7.04 -18.19 23.85
C MET A 30 -8.42 -18.85 23.93
N ASN A 31 -8.82 -19.27 25.15
CA ASN A 31 -10.16 -19.79 25.41
C ASN A 31 -10.96 -18.77 26.23
N ASP A 32 -12.10 -18.39 25.66
CA ASP A 32 -13.39 -18.06 26.27
C ASP A 32 -13.40 -17.39 27.66
N MET A 33 -13.58 -16.07 27.66
CA MET A 33 -14.16 -15.36 28.81
C MET A 33 -15.68 -15.56 28.78
N ASN A 34 -16.17 -16.41 29.68
CA ASN A 34 -17.60 -16.54 29.97
C ASN A 34 -17.93 -15.83 31.28
N ALA A 35 -18.98 -15.01 31.25
CA ALA A 35 -19.49 -14.26 32.38
C ALA A 35 -20.36 -15.13 33.31
N GLY A 36 -20.22 -14.92 34.62
CA GLY A 36 -21.10 -15.43 35.69
C GLY A 36 -20.49 -15.04 37.03
N ILE A 37 -20.94 -13.99 37.73
CA ILE A 37 -22.16 -13.94 38.55
C ILE A 37 -22.36 -15.23 39.35
N PHE A 38 -21.83 -15.29 40.57
CA PHE A 38 -22.61 -15.65 41.77
C PHE A 38 -21.86 -15.35 43.07
N SER A 39 -22.63 -14.87 44.02
CA SER A 39 -22.30 -14.46 45.38
C SER A 39 -21.91 -15.62 46.30
N LYS A 40 -20.90 -15.37 47.16
CA LYS A 40 -20.88 -15.94 48.51
C LYS A 40 -19.96 -15.12 49.43
N THR A 41 -20.57 -14.31 50.28
CA THR A 41 -19.91 -13.69 51.42
C THR A 41 -19.62 -14.77 52.47
N ARG A 42 -18.35 -15.14 52.64
CA ARG A 42 -17.92 -15.93 53.81
C ARG A 42 -17.43 -14.97 54.88
N LYS A 43 -18.23 -14.81 55.92
CA LYS A 43 -17.82 -14.23 57.21
C LYS A 43 -16.63 -15.04 57.75
N GLU A 44 -15.43 -14.46 57.71
CA GLU A 44 -14.43 -14.72 58.74
C GLU A 44 -14.43 -13.55 59.71
N GLY A 45 -15.29 -13.65 60.72
CA GLY A 45 -15.14 -12.88 61.94
C GLY A 45 -14.00 -13.49 62.75
N ARG A 46 -12.82 -12.87 62.69
CA ARG A 46 -11.81 -12.98 63.73
C ARG A 46 -11.29 -11.58 64.04
N PHE A 47 -11.92 -11.02 65.07
CA PHE A 47 -11.27 -10.22 66.11
C PHE A 47 -10.30 -9.13 65.63
N PHE A 48 -10.83 -8.11 64.95
CA PHE A 48 -10.20 -6.80 64.98
C PHE A 48 -10.47 -6.18 66.34
N SER A 49 -9.56 -6.41 67.28
CA SER A 49 -9.38 -5.51 68.42
C SER A 49 -8.99 -4.14 67.84
N PRO A 50 -9.68 -3.02 68.15
CA PRO A 50 -9.16 -1.71 67.85
C PRO A 50 -8.00 -1.47 68.81
N SER A 51 -6.82 -1.94 68.43
CA SER A 51 -5.60 -1.47 69.08
C SER A 51 -5.52 0.01 68.78
N ALA A 52 -5.35 0.78 69.85
CA ALA A 52 -5.34 2.22 69.89
C ALA A 52 -4.69 2.84 68.65
N ALA A 53 -5.26 3.96 68.19
CA ALA A 53 -4.58 4.89 67.31
C ALA A 53 -3.25 5.27 67.96
N GLY A 54 -2.18 4.56 67.57
CA GLY A 54 -0.83 5.02 67.76
C GLY A 54 -0.68 6.37 67.04
N PRO A 55 0.19 7.26 67.52
CA PRO A 55 0.44 8.53 66.84
C PRO A 55 0.75 8.25 65.37
N PRO A 56 0.32 9.11 64.42
CA PRO A 56 0.61 8.91 63.01
C PRO A 56 2.11 8.66 62.90
N GLY A 57 2.47 7.44 62.50
CA GLY A 57 3.86 7.10 62.26
C GLY A 57 4.39 8.17 61.33
N ARG A 58 5.45 8.87 61.76
CA ARG A 58 6.10 9.89 60.93
C ARG A 58 6.26 9.28 59.54
N VAL A 59 5.65 9.89 58.53
CA VAL A 59 5.91 9.52 57.14
C VAL A 59 7.40 9.77 56.95
N GLY A 60 8.19 8.70 56.95
CA GLY A 60 9.64 8.77 56.80
C GLY A 60 9.94 9.44 55.48
N GLY A 61 10.87 10.40 55.48
CA GLY A 61 11.40 10.94 54.23
C GLY A 61 12.09 9.82 53.44
N PHE A 62 11.97 9.83 52.12
CA PHE A 62 12.68 8.90 51.26
C PHE A 62 14.18 9.03 51.51
N THR A 63 14.85 7.89 51.68
CA THR A 63 16.32 7.91 51.76
C THR A 63 16.91 8.18 50.38
N LEU A 64 18.06 8.85 50.30
CA LEU A 64 18.76 9.06 49.04
C LEU A 64 19.10 7.74 48.31
N VAL A 65 19.32 6.67 49.09
CA VAL A 65 19.60 5.34 48.54
C VAL A 65 18.35 4.74 47.89
N GLU A 66 17.17 4.93 48.48
CA GLU A 66 15.90 4.46 47.95
C GLU A 66 15.52 5.14 46.63
N THR A 67 15.69 6.46 46.51
CA THR A 67 15.44 7.17 45.26
C THR A 67 16.45 6.81 44.17
N LEU A 68 17.71 6.56 44.54
CA LEU A 68 18.75 6.10 43.61
C LEU A 68 18.42 4.70 43.06
N VAL A 69 18.01 3.77 43.92
CA VAL A 69 17.59 2.42 43.48
C VAL A 69 16.30 2.49 42.66
N ALA A 70 15.33 3.32 43.05
CA ALA A 70 14.09 3.50 42.31
C ALA A 70 14.33 4.02 40.89
N ILE A 71 15.17 5.04 40.72
CA ILE A 71 15.53 5.58 39.40
C ILE A 71 16.32 4.55 38.59
N ALA A 72 17.20 3.76 39.22
CA ALA A 72 17.94 2.71 38.52
C ALA A 72 17.01 1.62 37.95
N ILE A 73 16.06 1.13 38.74
CA ILE A 73 15.09 0.12 38.27
C ILE A 73 14.16 0.72 37.21
N LEU A 74 13.74 1.97 37.38
CA LEU A 74 12.95 2.70 36.38
C LEU A 74 13.69 2.82 35.05
N ALA A 75 14.97 3.20 35.08
CA ALA A 75 15.78 3.37 33.87
C ALA A 75 15.90 2.06 33.09
N VAL A 76 16.16 0.94 33.78
CA VAL A 76 16.19 -0.39 33.16
C VAL A 76 14.81 -0.79 32.63
N GLY A 77 13.74 -0.48 33.39
CA GLY A 77 12.36 -0.77 33.00
C GLY A 77 11.89 -0.02 31.74
N VAL A 78 12.35 1.22 31.53
CA VAL A 78 11.98 2.05 30.36
C VAL A 78 12.83 1.72 29.13
N ALA A 79 14.06 1.23 29.31
CA ALA A 79 14.96 0.92 28.20
C ALA A 79 14.38 -0.13 27.23
N GLY A 80 13.75 -1.19 27.75
CA GLY A 80 13.16 -2.26 26.93
C GLY A 80 12.03 -1.77 26.00
N PRO A 81 10.96 -1.18 26.54
CA PRO A 81 9.87 -0.63 25.72
C PRO A 81 10.32 0.39 24.68
N LEU A 82 11.32 1.22 24.99
CA LEU A 82 11.82 2.24 24.07
C LEU A 82 12.42 1.64 22.78
N VAL A 83 13.16 0.53 22.91
CA VAL A 83 13.72 -0.19 21.75
C VAL A 83 12.61 -0.76 20.86
N ILE A 84 11.58 -1.36 21.47
CA ILE A 84 10.44 -1.93 20.74
C ILE A 84 9.69 -0.84 19.97
N VAL A 85 9.47 0.32 20.58
CA VAL A 85 8.80 1.47 19.93
C VAL A 85 9.62 1.95 18.72
N SER A 86 10.94 2.07 18.85
CA SER A 86 11.81 2.48 17.75
C SER A 86 11.72 1.53 16.54
N GLN A 87 11.74 0.22 16.79
CA GLN A 87 11.59 -0.79 15.74
C GLN A 87 10.19 -0.76 15.11
N SER A 88 9.15 -0.61 15.94
CA SER A 88 7.75 -0.56 15.50
C SER A 88 7.49 0.60 14.53
N ILE A 89 8.11 1.76 14.74
CA ILE A 89 8.00 2.90 13.82
C ILE A 89 8.59 2.57 12.44
N THR A 90 9.72 1.87 12.41
CA THR A 90 10.36 1.48 11.14
C THR A 90 9.50 0.48 10.37
N VAL A 91 8.95 -0.53 11.06
CA VAL A 91 8.02 -1.49 10.46
C VAL A 91 6.75 -0.80 9.97
N ALA A 92 6.21 0.14 10.75
CA ALA A 92 5.01 0.89 10.35
C ALA A 92 5.22 1.72 9.08
N ARG A 93 6.38 2.39 8.95
CA ARG A 93 6.73 3.13 7.72
C ARG A 93 6.81 2.20 6.51
N LEU A 94 7.48 1.07 6.65
CA LEU A 94 7.59 0.08 5.59
C LEU A 94 6.23 -0.48 5.17
N ALA A 95 5.39 -0.84 6.15
CA ALA A 95 4.05 -1.34 5.89
C ALA A 95 3.18 -0.29 5.18
N ARG A 96 3.29 0.98 5.57
CA ARG A 96 2.62 2.09 4.90
C ARG A 96 3.04 2.19 3.43
N ASP A 97 4.35 2.19 3.15
CA ASP A 97 4.84 2.30 1.77
C ASP A 97 4.39 1.11 0.91
N GLN A 98 4.39 -0.09 1.47
CA GLN A 98 3.88 -1.28 0.79
C GLN A 98 2.39 -1.19 0.47
N LEU A 99 1.57 -0.68 1.40
CA LEU A 99 0.14 -0.45 1.17
C LEU A 99 -0.09 0.62 0.09
N THR A 100 0.69 1.70 0.11
CA THR A 100 0.67 2.72 -0.95
C THR A 100 1.00 2.10 -2.30
N ALA A 101 2.07 1.30 -2.40
CA ALA A 101 2.44 0.62 -3.64
C ALA A 101 1.33 -0.32 -4.17
N ILE A 102 0.68 -1.07 -3.29
CA ILE A 102 -0.44 -1.96 -3.64
C ILE A 102 -1.64 -1.15 -4.18
N ASN A 103 -1.97 -0.03 -3.54
CA ASN A 103 -3.06 0.83 -3.98
C ASN A 103 -2.76 1.49 -5.33
N LEU A 104 -1.52 1.95 -5.54
CA LEU A 104 -1.07 2.51 -6.82
C LEU A 104 -1.11 1.47 -7.95
N ALA A 105 -0.79 0.22 -7.66
CA ALA A 105 -0.88 -0.86 -8.64
C ALA A 105 -2.35 -1.20 -8.98
N GLN A 106 -3.22 -1.28 -7.98
CA GLN A 106 -4.66 -1.52 -8.18
C GLN A 106 -5.32 -0.41 -9.00
N GLU A 107 -5.00 0.84 -8.69
CA GLU A 107 -5.52 1.99 -9.44
C GLU A 107 -5.17 1.90 -10.94
N ALA A 108 -3.93 1.54 -11.27
CA ALA A 108 -3.52 1.38 -12.67
C ALA A 108 -4.22 0.21 -13.36
N ILE A 109 -4.45 -0.92 -12.65
CA ILE A 109 -5.22 -2.05 -13.19
C ILE A 109 -6.65 -1.61 -13.53
N GLU A 110 -7.34 -0.98 -12.59
CA GLU A 110 -8.72 -0.53 -12.82
C GLU A 110 -8.81 0.51 -13.93
N PHE A 111 -7.80 1.39 -14.04
CA PHE A 111 -7.73 2.36 -15.11
C PHE A 111 -7.53 1.71 -16.50
N ILE A 112 -6.61 0.76 -16.63
CA ILE A 112 -6.39 0.00 -17.87
C ILE A 112 -7.66 -0.78 -18.23
N ARG A 113 -8.30 -1.43 -17.24
CA ARG A 113 -9.58 -2.12 -17.42
C ARG A 113 -10.64 -1.18 -17.98
N HIS A 114 -10.81 -0.01 -17.37
CA HIS A 114 -11.75 1.02 -17.83
C HIS A 114 -11.43 1.48 -19.26
N LYS A 115 -10.16 1.74 -19.60
CA LYS A 115 -9.77 2.13 -20.96
C LYS A 115 -10.06 1.02 -21.98
N ARG A 116 -9.81 -0.24 -21.63
CA ARG A 116 -10.22 -1.37 -22.46
C ARG A 116 -11.75 -1.44 -22.62
N ASP A 117 -12.53 -1.39 -21.54
CA ASP A 117 -14.01 -1.43 -21.61
C ASP A 117 -14.59 -0.32 -22.48
N THR A 118 -14.02 0.88 -22.40
CA THR A 118 -14.45 2.01 -23.26
C THR A 118 -14.01 1.87 -24.71
N THR A 119 -13.05 0.98 -25.02
CA THR A 119 -12.68 0.66 -26.41
C THR A 119 -13.85 -0.04 -27.08
N ASP A 120 -14.45 -1.01 -26.40
CA ASP A 120 -15.51 -1.83 -26.95
C ASP A 120 -16.84 -1.07 -27.14
N LEU A 121 -17.03 0.07 -26.45
CA LEU A 121 -18.20 0.94 -26.61
C LEU A 121 -18.05 1.94 -27.76
N GLU A 122 -16.83 2.23 -28.19
CA GLU A 122 -16.58 3.09 -29.34
C GLU A 122 -16.46 2.22 -30.58
N VAL A 123 -17.47 2.29 -31.46
CA VAL A 123 -17.44 1.63 -32.77
C VAL A 123 -16.33 2.26 -33.61
N VAL A 124 -15.09 1.83 -33.39
CA VAL A 124 -13.97 2.13 -34.28
C VAL A 124 -14.15 1.23 -35.47
N SER A 125 -14.69 1.83 -36.54
CA SER A 125 -15.33 1.17 -37.68
C SER A 125 -14.47 0.24 -38.53
N ASN A 126 -13.23 -0.12 -38.15
CA ASN A 126 -12.37 -1.03 -38.91
C ASN A 126 -11.28 -1.75 -38.09
N GLN A 127 -11.34 -1.78 -36.75
CA GLN A 127 -10.36 -2.50 -35.93
C GLN A 127 -11.05 -3.29 -34.81
N ASN A 128 -11.11 -4.60 -34.96
CA ASN A 128 -11.51 -5.54 -33.90
C ASN A 128 -10.34 -5.77 -32.90
N ASP A 129 -9.62 -4.70 -32.56
CA ASP A 129 -8.53 -4.74 -31.59
C ASP A 129 -9.08 -4.26 -30.23
N TRP A 130 -9.56 -5.20 -29.42
CA TRP A 130 -10.08 -4.94 -28.08
C TRP A 130 -9.01 -4.35 -27.11
N LEU A 131 -7.74 -4.32 -27.52
CA LEU A 131 -6.64 -3.67 -26.81
C LEU A 131 -6.28 -2.29 -27.38
N PHE A 132 -6.99 -1.76 -28.37
CA PHE A 132 -6.61 -0.54 -29.10
C PHE A 132 -6.27 0.66 -28.19
N LYS A 133 -7.08 0.96 -27.16
CA LYS A 133 -6.81 2.09 -26.24
C LYS A 133 -5.74 1.80 -25.18
N VAL A 134 -5.37 0.53 -24.99
CA VAL A 134 -4.35 0.08 -24.03
C VAL A 134 -3.13 -0.49 -24.75
N ARG A 135 -3.05 -0.27 -26.07
CA ARG A 135 -2.11 -0.89 -26.98
C ARG A 135 -0.67 -0.50 -26.67
N ASP A 136 -0.47 0.66 -26.09
CA ASP A 136 0.84 1.16 -25.62
C ASP A 136 1.40 0.37 -24.44
N CYS A 137 0.59 -0.46 -23.77
CA CYS A 137 1.06 -1.35 -22.70
C CYS A 137 1.54 -2.71 -23.23
N VAL A 138 1.26 -3.04 -24.49
CA VAL A 138 1.71 -4.28 -25.15
C VAL A 138 3.12 -4.04 -25.70
N PRO A 139 4.16 -4.77 -25.24
CA PRO A 139 5.52 -4.58 -25.74
C PRO A 139 5.64 -4.83 -27.25
N ARG A 140 6.34 -3.95 -27.97
CA ARG A 140 6.59 -4.09 -29.42
C ARG A 140 8.06 -3.95 -29.78
N SER A 141 8.48 -4.78 -30.73
CA SER A 141 9.87 -4.89 -31.20
C SER A 141 10.09 -4.42 -32.65
N ARG A 142 9.14 -3.71 -33.28
CA ARG A 142 9.21 -3.38 -34.72
C ARG A 142 9.34 -1.88 -35.04
N LEU A 143 10.33 -1.58 -35.90
CA LEU A 143 10.71 -0.30 -36.52
C LEU A 143 9.77 0.18 -37.64
N VAL A 144 8.45 0.11 -37.46
CA VAL A 144 7.55 0.88 -38.31
C VAL A 144 6.86 1.86 -37.37
N GLU A 145 7.17 3.14 -37.54
CA GLU A 145 6.79 4.30 -36.71
C GLU A 145 7.61 4.60 -35.43
N ASN A 146 8.81 4.03 -35.24
CA ASN A 146 9.69 4.33 -34.07
C ASN A 146 9.12 4.00 -32.67
N TYR A 147 8.03 3.24 -32.56
CA TYR A 147 7.44 2.86 -31.28
C TYR A 147 8.08 1.57 -30.73
N PHE A 148 9.25 1.68 -30.10
CA PHE A 148 9.75 0.66 -29.17
C PHE A 148 9.19 0.91 -27.78
N ASN A 149 8.34 0.02 -27.30
CA ASN A 149 7.85 0.07 -25.93
C ASN A 149 8.10 -1.27 -25.22
N THR A 150 8.54 -1.21 -23.97
CA THR A 150 8.70 -2.37 -23.08
C THR A 150 7.49 -2.55 -22.16
N GLY A 151 6.50 -1.65 -22.27
CA GLY A 151 5.31 -1.56 -21.44
C GLY A 151 4.74 -0.15 -21.56
N CYS A 152 3.94 0.25 -20.57
CA CYS A 152 3.39 1.60 -20.47
C CYS A 152 3.51 2.15 -19.04
N ILE A 153 3.41 3.47 -18.95
CA ILE A 153 3.06 4.16 -17.72
C ILE A 153 1.58 4.53 -17.78
N VAL A 154 0.97 4.50 -16.60
CA VAL A 154 -0.44 4.84 -16.43
C VAL A 154 -0.51 6.08 -15.58
N ASP A 155 -1.12 7.12 -16.12
CA ASP A 155 -1.40 8.34 -15.36
C ASP A 155 -2.90 8.49 -15.24
N THR A 156 -3.40 8.40 -14.01
CA THR A 156 -4.82 8.48 -13.66
C THR A 156 -5.24 9.89 -13.27
N PHE A 157 -4.27 10.76 -12.99
CA PHE A 157 -4.52 12.11 -12.51
C PHE A 157 -3.68 13.14 -13.28
N TYR A 158 -4.28 14.29 -13.57
CA TYR A 158 -3.61 15.33 -14.33
C TYR A 158 -2.81 16.26 -13.41
N LEU A 159 -1.48 16.08 -13.38
CA LEU A 159 -0.57 17.10 -12.87
C LEU A 159 -0.31 18.11 -14.00
N SER A 160 -0.72 19.37 -13.83
CA SER A 160 -0.67 20.37 -14.91
C SER A 160 0.76 20.67 -15.38
N GLY A 161 0.93 20.64 -16.70
CA GLY A 161 2.19 20.81 -17.42
C GLY A 161 2.11 20.46 -18.92
N THR A 162 1.16 19.64 -19.37
CA THR A 162 1.06 19.30 -20.81
C THR A 162 0.00 20.15 -21.53
N SER A 163 0.14 20.38 -22.84
CA SER A 163 -0.90 21.02 -23.67
C SER A 163 -2.12 20.12 -23.95
N ASP A 164 -2.21 18.98 -23.27
CA ASP A 164 -3.12 17.89 -23.61
C ASP A 164 -4.10 17.67 -22.45
N GLN A 165 -5.26 18.35 -22.53
CA GLN A 165 -6.23 18.50 -21.44
C GLN A 165 -7.14 17.28 -21.21
N GLN A 166 -6.73 16.08 -21.60
CA GLN A 166 -7.57 14.90 -21.43
C GLN A 166 -7.13 14.07 -20.22
N TYR A 167 -8.03 13.95 -19.24
CA TYR A 167 -7.83 13.15 -18.03
C TYR A 167 -7.50 11.69 -18.36
N GLY A 168 -6.49 11.16 -17.67
CA GLY A 168 -6.17 9.75 -17.70
C GLY A 168 -5.53 9.30 -19.01
N LYS A 169 -4.21 9.11 -19.02
CA LYS A 169 -3.47 8.68 -20.23
C LYS A 169 -2.58 7.47 -19.95
N ILE A 170 -2.51 6.62 -20.96
CA ILE A 170 -1.52 5.57 -21.08
C ILE A 170 -0.45 6.11 -22.03
N ARG A 171 0.81 5.93 -21.68
CA ARG A 171 1.93 6.28 -22.56
C ARG A 171 2.92 5.13 -22.63
N PRO A 172 3.58 4.91 -23.78
CA PRO A 172 4.57 3.87 -23.92
C PRO A 172 5.77 4.12 -23.00
N LEU A 173 6.28 3.05 -22.40
CA LEU A 173 7.52 3.01 -21.64
C LEU A 173 8.65 2.63 -22.60
N PHE A 174 9.63 3.53 -22.76
CA PHE A 174 10.76 3.30 -23.67
C PHE A 174 11.92 2.57 -22.96
N PRO A 175 12.61 1.62 -23.62
CA PRO A 175 13.69 0.81 -23.03
C PRO A 175 14.90 1.65 -22.61
N ASN A 176 15.23 2.68 -23.38
CA ASN A 176 16.27 3.65 -23.04
C ASN A 176 15.57 4.87 -22.44
N CYS A 177 15.37 4.84 -21.14
CA CYS A 177 14.74 5.91 -20.35
C CYS A 177 15.52 7.23 -20.39
N SER A 178 15.57 7.90 -21.55
CA SER A 178 16.25 9.18 -21.78
C SER A 178 15.30 10.39 -21.70
N GLN A 179 14.05 10.16 -21.28
CA GLN A 179 12.95 11.12 -21.21
C GLN A 179 12.24 11.00 -19.84
N PRO A 180 11.44 12.00 -19.40
CA PRO A 180 10.73 11.99 -18.11
C PRO A 180 9.73 10.84 -17.90
N GLN A 181 9.54 9.96 -18.88
CA GLN A 181 8.57 8.85 -18.89
C GLN A 181 8.99 7.64 -18.04
N CYS A 182 10.17 7.67 -17.43
CA CYS A 182 10.64 6.67 -16.45
C CYS A 182 10.85 7.28 -15.05
N GLU A 183 10.28 8.47 -14.85
CA GLU A 183 10.40 9.21 -13.61
C GLU A 183 9.59 8.59 -12.48
N ASP A 184 10.02 8.95 -11.28
CA ASP A 184 9.29 8.69 -10.07
C ASP A 184 7.91 9.35 -10.16
N LEU A 185 6.92 8.69 -9.56
CA LEU A 185 5.61 9.29 -9.33
C LEU A 185 5.80 10.56 -8.50
N TRP A 186 5.10 11.61 -8.89
CA TRP A 186 5.01 12.83 -8.12
C TRP A 186 3.81 12.75 -7.20
N ARG A 187 3.93 13.35 -6.01
CA ARG A 187 2.86 13.38 -5.01
C ARG A 187 2.51 14.81 -4.61
N THR A 188 1.24 15.04 -4.33
CA THR A 188 0.75 16.30 -3.76
C THR A 188 1.06 16.40 -2.27
N SER A 189 1.22 17.63 -1.79
CA SER A 189 1.20 17.91 -0.35
C SER A 189 -0.21 17.73 0.21
N ILE A 190 -0.30 17.19 1.42
CA ILE A 190 -1.56 17.18 2.16
C ILE A 190 -1.87 18.62 2.58
N THR A 191 -2.93 19.20 2.01
CA THR A 191 -3.60 20.35 2.62
C THR A 191 -4.85 19.86 3.37
N ALA A 192 -5.45 20.70 4.21
CA ALA A 192 -6.63 20.31 5.00
C ALA A 192 -7.85 19.87 4.17
N SER A 193 -7.82 20.08 2.84
CA SER A 193 -8.94 19.88 1.92
C SER A 193 -8.68 18.87 0.80
N THR A 194 -7.44 18.41 0.56
CA THR A 194 -7.12 17.54 -0.59
C THR A 194 -6.45 16.22 -0.18
N PRO A 195 -6.87 15.08 -0.75
CA PRO A 195 -6.19 13.81 -0.55
C PRO A 195 -4.80 13.82 -1.23
N VAL A 196 -3.89 12.96 -0.75
CA VAL A 196 -2.63 12.73 -1.45
C VAL A 196 -2.91 12.01 -2.76
N ILE A 197 -2.49 12.62 -3.86
CA ILE A 197 -2.62 12.06 -5.19
C ILE A 197 -1.23 11.78 -5.73
N TYR A 198 -1.10 10.67 -6.47
CA TYR A 198 0.11 10.30 -7.16
C TYR A 198 -0.14 10.37 -8.66
N GLY A 199 0.79 10.97 -9.41
CA GLY A 199 0.67 11.12 -10.85
C GLY A 199 2.04 11.14 -11.52
N HIS A 200 2.04 10.94 -12.82
CA HIS A 200 3.23 11.18 -13.62
C HIS A 200 3.32 12.66 -13.97
N CYS A 201 4.55 13.10 -14.23
CA CYS A 201 4.81 14.41 -14.74
C CYS A 201 5.65 14.27 -16.00
N PHE A 202 5.28 15.05 -17.01
CA PHE A 202 5.84 14.91 -18.35
C PHE A 202 6.67 16.13 -18.77
N LEU A 203 6.78 17.12 -17.89
CA LEU A 203 7.64 18.28 -18.02
C LEU A 203 8.72 18.28 -16.94
N SER A 204 9.72 19.12 -17.11
CA SER A 204 10.75 19.41 -16.10
C SER A 204 10.21 20.01 -14.79
N SER A 205 8.94 20.42 -14.75
CA SER A 205 8.25 20.91 -13.56
C SER A 205 6.75 20.58 -13.61
N CYS A 206 6.19 20.27 -12.45
CA CYS A 206 4.80 19.81 -12.30
C CYS A 206 4.10 20.75 -11.33
N SER A 207 2.89 21.19 -11.67
CA SER A 207 2.11 22.02 -10.77
C SER A 207 0.66 21.53 -10.71
N ILE A 208 0.01 21.77 -9.58
CA ILE A 208 -1.44 21.70 -9.48
C ILE A 208 -1.87 23.04 -8.90
N SER A 209 -2.97 23.60 -9.41
CA SER A 209 -3.56 24.80 -8.83
C SER A 209 -3.88 24.60 -7.35
N GLY A 210 -3.16 25.31 -6.47
CA GLY A 210 -3.41 25.33 -5.03
C GLY A 210 -2.66 24.29 -4.19
N ASP A 211 -1.90 23.37 -4.80
CA ASP A 211 -1.15 22.34 -4.07
C ASP A 211 0.34 22.31 -4.48
N SER A 212 1.22 22.07 -3.50
CA SER A 212 2.65 21.85 -3.77
C SER A 212 2.89 20.40 -4.18
N VAL A 213 3.73 20.18 -5.21
CA VAL A 213 4.05 18.86 -5.73
C VAL A 213 5.49 18.51 -5.36
N SER A 214 5.73 17.27 -4.93
CA SER A 214 7.05 16.76 -4.57
C SER A 214 7.30 15.39 -5.15
N ARG A 215 8.56 15.07 -5.45
CA ARG A 215 8.95 13.75 -5.97
C ARG A 215 8.70 12.68 -4.90
N SER A 216 8.06 11.58 -5.28
CA SER A 216 7.87 10.41 -4.40
C SER A 216 8.94 9.35 -4.68
N PRO A 217 9.16 8.36 -3.79
CA PRO A 217 10.10 7.27 -4.06
C PRO A 217 9.52 6.17 -4.97
N PHE A 218 8.24 6.25 -5.35
CA PHE A 218 7.54 5.20 -6.08
C PHE A 218 7.71 5.34 -7.59
N LYS A 219 7.83 4.22 -8.28
CA LYS A 219 7.79 4.09 -9.74
C LYS A 219 6.74 3.06 -10.10
N ARG A 220 5.96 3.32 -11.14
CA ARG A 220 4.88 2.44 -11.59
C ARG A 220 4.96 2.24 -13.10
N TRP A 221 4.79 1.01 -13.54
CA TRP A 221 4.59 0.68 -14.96
C TRP A 221 3.73 -0.57 -15.10
N ALA A 222 3.17 -0.75 -16.29
CA ALA A 222 2.32 -1.86 -16.64
C ALA A 222 2.80 -2.51 -17.95
N VAL A 223 2.58 -3.81 -18.06
CA VAL A 223 2.90 -4.62 -19.25
C VAL A 223 1.72 -5.51 -19.52
N ILE A 224 1.25 -5.53 -20.77
CA ILE A 224 0.23 -6.45 -21.24
C ILE A 224 0.90 -7.50 -22.14
N ASN A 225 0.76 -8.76 -21.75
CA ASN A 225 1.21 -9.90 -22.56
C ASN A 225 -0.04 -10.58 -23.13
N GLU A 226 -0.22 -10.49 -24.44
CA GLU A 226 -1.29 -11.22 -25.12
C GLU A 226 -1.03 -12.73 -25.03
N ILE A 227 -2.02 -13.47 -24.50
CA ILE A 227 -1.96 -14.94 -24.40
C ILE A 227 -2.59 -15.54 -25.66
N ASN A 228 -3.76 -15.02 -26.04
CA ASN A 228 -4.49 -15.38 -27.24
C ASN A 228 -5.33 -14.16 -27.72
N GLY A 229 -6.07 -14.31 -28.83
CA GLY A 229 -6.88 -13.21 -29.38
C GLY A 229 -7.97 -12.67 -28.44
N ASN A 230 -8.35 -13.41 -27.39
CA ASN A 230 -9.42 -13.06 -26.47
C ASN A 230 -8.95 -12.88 -25.01
N GLU A 231 -7.66 -13.04 -24.72
CA GLU A 231 -7.13 -13.04 -23.37
C GLU A 231 -5.71 -12.48 -23.32
N ALA A 232 -5.47 -11.58 -22.37
CA ALA A 232 -4.16 -11.00 -22.13
C ALA A 232 -3.86 -10.91 -20.64
N GLU A 233 -2.61 -11.17 -20.24
CA GLU A 233 -2.13 -10.97 -18.88
C GLU A 233 -1.67 -9.52 -18.72
N LEU A 234 -2.34 -8.78 -17.84
CA LEU A 234 -1.90 -7.47 -17.37
C LEU A 234 -1.04 -7.63 -16.12
N THR A 235 0.22 -7.23 -16.21
CA THR A 235 1.16 -7.17 -15.08
C THR A 235 1.47 -5.72 -14.74
N VAL A 236 1.11 -5.28 -13.54
CA VAL A 236 1.46 -3.94 -13.02
C VAL A 236 2.52 -4.07 -11.94
N THR A 237 3.63 -3.35 -12.11
CA THR A 237 4.73 -3.33 -11.15
C THR A 237 4.87 -1.95 -10.54
N VAL A 238 4.94 -1.90 -9.22
CA VAL A 238 5.30 -0.70 -8.47
C VAL A 238 6.56 -0.97 -7.68
N SER A 239 7.58 -0.15 -7.86
CA SER A 239 8.86 -0.24 -7.12
C SER A 239 9.13 1.03 -6.34
N TRP A 240 9.85 0.91 -5.22
CA TRP A 240 10.26 2.05 -4.42
C TRP A 240 11.56 1.77 -3.67
N GLN A 241 12.27 2.83 -3.31
CA GLN A 241 13.46 2.73 -2.47
C GLN A 241 13.07 2.79 -0.99
N SER A 242 13.34 1.70 -0.26
CA SER A 242 13.03 1.59 1.19
C SER A 242 14.20 2.04 2.08
N ALA A 243 15.42 2.00 1.55
CA ALA A 243 16.65 2.49 2.16
C ALA A 243 17.66 2.82 1.05
N PRO A 244 18.76 3.53 1.34
CA PRO A 244 19.84 3.72 0.36
C PRO A 244 20.27 2.36 -0.20
N ALA A 245 20.24 2.22 -1.54
CA ALA A 245 20.51 0.99 -2.29
C ALA A 245 19.55 -0.21 -2.08
N VAL A 246 18.45 -0.07 -1.31
CA VAL A 246 17.46 -1.14 -1.14
C VAL A 246 16.14 -0.79 -1.85
N THR A 247 15.97 -1.36 -3.04
CA THR A 247 14.72 -1.27 -3.82
C THR A 247 13.80 -2.43 -3.49
N ARG A 248 12.52 -2.13 -3.25
CA ARG A 248 11.44 -3.11 -3.09
C ARG A 248 10.44 -2.94 -4.23
N SER A 249 9.66 -3.99 -4.49
CA SER A 249 8.61 -3.95 -5.50
C SER A 249 7.41 -4.81 -5.12
N VAL A 250 6.24 -4.40 -5.59
CA VAL A 250 5.00 -5.17 -5.60
C VAL A 250 4.62 -5.39 -7.05
N VAL A 251 4.22 -6.61 -7.37
CA VAL A 251 3.72 -7.00 -8.70
C VAL A 251 2.30 -7.51 -8.52
N LEU A 252 1.35 -6.87 -9.20
CA LEU A 252 -0.02 -7.34 -9.31
C LEU A 252 -0.27 -7.84 -10.72
N LYS A 253 -1.02 -8.94 -10.82
CA LYS A 253 -1.39 -9.58 -12.07
C LYS A 253 -2.90 -9.66 -12.17
N GLU A 254 -3.43 -9.32 -13.33
CA GLU A 254 -4.84 -9.43 -13.69
C GLU A 254 -4.94 -10.01 -15.09
N TYR A 255 -6.03 -10.71 -15.38
CA TYR A 255 -6.33 -11.19 -16.73
C TYR A 255 -7.41 -10.31 -17.35
N LEU A 256 -7.12 -9.79 -18.53
CA LEU A 256 -8.05 -9.05 -19.37
C LEU A 256 -8.66 -10.02 -20.37
N THR A 257 -9.97 -9.92 -20.58
CA THR A 257 -10.69 -10.74 -21.56
C THR A 257 -11.37 -9.84 -22.59
N ASN A 258 -11.37 -10.29 -23.84
CA ASN A 258 -12.24 -9.77 -24.87
C ASN A 258 -13.66 -10.30 -24.61
N TRP A 259 -14.57 -9.39 -24.28
CA TRP A 259 -15.97 -9.72 -23.96
C TRP A 259 -16.90 -9.55 -25.17
N LEU A 260 -16.41 -8.97 -26.27
CA LEU A 260 -17.09 -8.81 -27.55
C LEU A 260 -16.18 -9.27 -28.70
N PRO A 261 -15.99 -10.60 -28.88
CA PRO A 261 -15.15 -11.16 -29.93
C PRO A 261 -15.71 -11.00 -31.34
#